data_AF-A0A2P8F130-F1
#
_entry.id   AF-A0A2P8F130-F1
#
_cell.length_a   1.000
_cell.length_b   1.000
_cell.length_c   1.000
_cell.angle_alpha   90.00
_cell.angle_beta   90.00
_cell.angle_gamma   90.00
#
_symmetry.space_group_name_H-M   'P 1'
#
loop_
_entity.id
_entity.type
_entity.pdbx_description
1 polymer ?
#
loop_
_entity_poly.entity_id
_entity_poly.type
_entity_poly.pdbx_seq_one_letter_code
_entity_poly.pdbx_strand_id
1 'polypeptide(L)'
;MAQKLVQNACSYLFLRGRTYYFRFALPTPLRRKFPSLPAEVKRSLRTDSYSDALALISKKLPLIRLIQRCSDLESVKSLIGRLVDFSQEFHVWVSDRLKQLQQKTPPSSVQPQTVSPAQSLKPEAKTPKLSKVWSDFVAWKSWPEKSRINNQRLFDNLLFFIGDKPVGEITKQHLRSALNSIAKLPQRNLKPYRNKPLEEIVKMKVPPRYRVSDKYVREHLKVCQSLFSRYMVQEIDLLEKSPTAGLRLETEDSRFGSLTDEQVRLLLDSGKRKQQWFYLVLMLAIYTGARRSEIANLRSGDVRVCPDTGRYYIVIQKGKTKAARRQIPVHHELVKAGLIDWA
;
A
#
# COMPACT_ATOMS: atom_id res chain seq x y z
N MET A 1 -5.77 -19.86 -16.46
CA MET A 1 -4.99 -18.64 -16.15
C MET A 1 -5.89 -17.42 -16.35
N ALA A 2 -6.35 -16.81 -15.25
CA ALA A 2 -7.27 -15.69 -15.31
C ALA A 2 -6.54 -14.40 -15.74
N GLN A 3 -6.93 -13.85 -16.88
CA GLN A 3 -6.48 -12.55 -17.36
C GLN A 3 -7.12 -11.45 -16.50
N LYS A 4 -6.32 -10.77 -15.68
CA LYS A 4 -6.80 -9.68 -14.82
C LYS A 4 -6.60 -8.37 -15.56
N LEU A 5 -7.70 -7.80 -16.08
CA LEU A 5 -7.71 -6.41 -16.51
C LEU A 5 -7.43 -5.54 -15.27
N VAL A 6 -6.34 -4.78 -15.31
CA VAL A 6 -6.02 -3.80 -14.27
C VAL A 6 -7.07 -2.69 -14.38
N GLN A 7 -8.11 -2.77 -13.53
CA GLN A 7 -9.14 -1.76 -13.49
C GLN A 7 -8.57 -0.41 -13.02
N ASN A 8 -8.66 0.56 -13.92
CA ASN A 8 -8.94 1.99 -13.67
C ASN A 8 -7.83 2.89 -13.08
N ALA A 9 -6.66 2.94 -13.71
CA ALA A 9 -5.82 4.14 -13.64
C ALA A 9 -5.06 4.49 -14.94
N CYS A 10 -4.83 3.53 -15.85
CA CYS A 10 -4.33 3.78 -17.21
C CYS A 10 -4.86 2.72 -18.18
N SER A 11 -5.73 3.10 -19.12
CA SER A 11 -6.44 2.20 -20.03
C SER A 11 -5.56 1.46 -21.04
N TYR A 12 -4.26 1.76 -21.07
CA TYR A 12 -3.31 1.25 -22.07
C TYR A 12 -2.27 0.26 -21.51
N LEU A 13 -2.32 -0.07 -20.21
CA LEU A 13 -1.41 -1.02 -19.57
C LEU A 13 -2.06 -2.39 -19.40
N PHE A 14 -1.34 -3.43 -19.78
CA PHE A 14 -1.74 -4.82 -19.63
C PHE A 14 -0.59 -5.64 -19.05
N LEU A 15 -0.80 -6.32 -17.92
CA LEU A 15 0.21 -7.20 -17.32
C LEU A 15 -0.02 -8.64 -17.77
N ARG A 16 1.00 -9.27 -18.34
CA ARG A 16 0.98 -10.71 -18.68
C ARG A 16 2.21 -11.37 -18.06
N GLY A 17 1.98 -12.26 -17.10
CA GLY A 17 3.07 -12.84 -16.30
C GLY A 17 3.73 -11.76 -15.45
N ARG A 18 5.03 -11.54 -15.64
CA ARG A 18 5.78 -10.46 -14.99
C ARG A 18 5.99 -9.23 -15.88
N THR A 19 5.71 -9.30 -17.19
CA THR A 19 6.04 -8.21 -18.11
C THR A 19 4.82 -7.33 -18.42
N TYR A 20 5.00 -6.01 -18.34
CA TYR A 20 4.00 -5.05 -18.79
C TYR A 20 3.99 -4.91 -20.32
N TYR A 21 2.79 -4.79 -20.86
CA TYR A 21 2.51 -4.56 -22.26
C TYR A 21 1.72 -3.26 -22.42
N PHE A 22 2.05 -2.50 -23.45
CA PHE A 22 1.16 -1.48 -23.99
C PHE A 22 0.07 -2.15 -24.83
N ARG A 23 -1.18 -1.76 -24.62
CA ARG A 23 -2.35 -2.21 -25.38
C ARG A 23 -3.17 -1.01 -25.80
N PHE A 24 -3.44 -0.88 -27.09
CA PHE A 24 -4.32 0.16 -27.62
C PHE A 24 -5.35 -0.47 -28.57
N ALA A 25 -6.63 -0.33 -28.23
CA ALA A 25 -7.74 -0.74 -29.09
C ALA A 25 -8.12 0.42 -30.01
N LEU A 26 -8.25 0.16 -31.31
CA LEU A 26 -8.60 1.21 -32.25
C LEU A 26 -10.06 1.65 -32.04
N PRO A 27 -10.35 2.97 -32.03
CA PRO A 27 -11.71 3.49 -31.95
C PRO A 27 -12.62 2.89 -33.02
N THR A 28 -13.86 2.56 -32.64
CA THR A 28 -14.87 1.97 -33.53
C THR A 28 -15.09 2.75 -34.83
N PRO A 29 -15.10 4.10 -34.85
CA PRO A 29 -15.22 4.85 -36.11
C PRO A 29 -14.07 4.57 -37.09
N LEU A 30 -12.83 4.49 -36.60
CA LEU A 30 -11.67 4.17 -37.44
C LEU A 30 -11.70 2.72 -37.91
N ARG A 31 -12.15 1.78 -37.07
CA ARG A 31 -12.32 0.36 -37.45
C ARG A 31 -13.37 0.17 -38.54
N ARG A 32 -14.45 0.96 -38.53
CA ARG A 32 -15.47 0.95 -39.58
C ARG A 32 -14.98 1.61 -40.86
N LYS A 33 -14.24 2.72 -40.75
CA LYS A 33 -13.72 3.48 -41.90
C LYS A 33 -12.58 2.75 -42.61
N PHE A 34 -11.75 2.01 -41.87
CA PHE A 34 -10.54 1.36 -42.37
C PHE A 34 -10.45 -0.10 -41.88
N PRO A 35 -11.19 -1.03 -42.51
CA PRO A 35 -11.27 -2.42 -42.06
C PRO A 35 -9.96 -3.21 -42.21
N SER A 36 -9.01 -2.71 -43.01
CA SER A 36 -7.67 -3.31 -43.17
C SER A 36 -6.73 -3.05 -41.98
N LEU A 37 -7.10 -2.18 -41.03
CA LEU A 37 -6.32 -1.92 -39.82
C LEU A 37 -6.59 -2.97 -38.74
N PRO A 38 -5.59 -3.31 -37.91
CA PRO A 38 -5.79 -4.23 -36.79
C PRO A 38 -6.79 -3.64 -35.78
N ALA A 39 -7.64 -4.50 -35.19
CA ALA A 39 -8.62 -4.05 -34.19
C ALA A 39 -7.96 -3.56 -32.89
N GLU A 40 -6.80 -4.12 -32.55
CA GLU A 40 -5.98 -3.69 -31.42
C GLU A 40 -4.49 -3.91 -31.73
N VAL A 41 -3.65 -3.09 -31.11
CA VAL A 41 -2.21 -3.24 -31.13
C VAL A 41 -1.68 -3.50 -29.72
N LYS A 42 -0.72 -4.43 -29.60
CA LYS A 42 -0.09 -4.82 -28.35
C LYS A 42 1.43 -4.88 -28.52
N ARG A 43 2.18 -4.33 -27.56
CA ARG A 43 3.64 -4.42 -27.53
C ARG A 43 4.16 -4.60 -26.11
N SER A 44 5.19 -5.44 -25.96
CA SER A 44 5.90 -5.60 -24.69
C SER A 44 6.69 -4.33 -24.39
N LEU A 45 6.60 -3.84 -23.15
CA LEU A 45 7.41 -2.75 -22.64
C LEU A 45 8.71 -3.25 -22.02
N ARG A 46 8.94 -4.57 -22.02
CA ARG A 46 10.16 -5.24 -21.52
C ARG A 46 10.54 -4.86 -20.09
N THR A 47 9.55 -4.53 -19.27
CA THR A 47 9.72 -4.17 -17.87
C THR A 47 8.65 -4.84 -17.02
N ASP A 48 9.02 -5.26 -15.81
CA ASP A 48 8.13 -5.72 -14.75
C ASP A 48 7.80 -4.62 -13.74
N SER A 49 8.37 -3.43 -13.93
CA SER A 49 8.13 -2.23 -13.13
C SER A 49 6.94 -1.45 -13.68
N TYR A 50 5.91 -1.27 -12.85
CA TYR A 50 4.72 -0.48 -13.22
C TYR A 50 5.06 0.98 -13.51
N SER A 51 6.01 1.59 -12.76
CA SER A 51 6.35 3.00 -12.99
C SER A 51 7.14 3.19 -14.27
N ASP A 52 8.05 2.27 -14.60
CA ASP A 52 8.79 2.32 -15.87
C ASP A 52 7.83 2.09 -17.04
N ALA A 53 6.90 1.15 -16.89
CA ALA A 53 5.85 0.92 -17.88
C ALA A 53 4.96 2.16 -18.09
N LEU A 54 4.62 2.86 -17.00
CA LEU A 54 3.84 4.10 -17.04
C LEU A 54 4.63 5.25 -17.69
N ALA A 55 5.92 5.40 -17.40
CA ALA A 55 6.80 6.40 -17.99
C ALA A 55 7.02 6.18 -19.50
N LEU A 56 7.07 4.92 -19.95
CA LEU A 56 7.15 4.60 -21.37
C LEU A 56 5.85 4.96 -22.10
N ILE A 57 4.69 4.69 -21.49
CA ILE A 57 3.39 4.97 -22.10
C ILE A 57 3.06 6.46 -22.10
N SER A 58 3.44 7.21 -21.07
CA SER A 58 3.15 8.65 -20.98
C SER A 58 3.70 9.42 -22.19
N LYS A 59 4.86 9.00 -22.71
CA LYS A 59 5.48 9.52 -23.93
C LYS A 59 4.64 9.28 -25.20
N LYS A 60 3.80 8.25 -25.22
CA LYS A 60 2.96 7.87 -26.37
C LYS A 60 1.54 8.44 -26.32
N LEU A 61 1.11 9.01 -25.19
CA LEU A 61 -0.24 9.59 -25.04
C LEU A 61 -0.57 10.70 -26.06
N PRO A 62 0.36 11.59 -26.48
CA PRO A 62 0.07 12.58 -27.52
C PRO A 62 -0.29 11.94 -28.87
N LEU A 63 0.37 10.84 -29.23
CA LEU A 63 0.08 10.12 -30.48
C LEU A 63 -1.32 9.50 -30.48
N ILE A 64 -1.78 8.99 -29.32
CA ILE A 64 -3.14 8.46 -29.17
C ILE A 64 -4.19 9.54 -29.46
N ARG A 65 -3.97 10.76 -28.97
CA ARG A 65 -4.87 11.90 -29.23
C ARG A 65 -4.87 12.33 -30.70
N LEU A 66 -3.73 12.23 -31.38
CA LEU A 66 -3.62 12.53 -32.81
C LEU A 66 -4.34 11.48 -33.67
N ILE A 67 -4.19 10.20 -33.37
CA ILE A 67 -4.87 9.10 -34.08
C ILE A 67 -6.39 9.31 -34.06
N GLN A 68 -6.94 9.78 -32.94
CA GLN A 68 -8.38 10.05 -32.80
C GLN A 68 -8.90 11.20 -33.67
N ARG A 69 -8.00 12.04 -34.20
CA ARG A 69 -8.33 13.23 -35.01
C ARG A 69 -7.97 13.07 -36.49
N CYS A 70 -7.33 11.96 -36.87
CA CYS A 70 -6.95 11.71 -38.26
C CYS A 70 -8.13 11.23 -39.12
N SER A 71 -8.16 11.69 -40.36
CA SER A 71 -9.21 11.39 -41.33
C SER A 71 -8.75 10.50 -42.49
N ASP A 72 -7.45 10.38 -42.72
CA ASP A 72 -6.83 9.62 -43.82
C ASP A 72 -6.11 8.35 -43.35
N LEU A 73 -6.05 7.34 -44.23
CA LEU A 73 -5.54 6.00 -43.89
C LEU A 73 -4.03 5.99 -43.63
N GLU A 74 -3.25 6.70 -44.45
CA GLU A 74 -1.79 6.66 -44.39
C GLU A 74 -1.25 7.35 -43.14
N SER A 75 -1.84 8.47 -42.71
CA SER A 75 -1.50 9.12 -41.44
C SER A 75 -1.85 8.23 -40.25
N VAL A 76 -2.99 7.53 -40.29
CA VAL A 76 -3.36 6.58 -39.23
C VAL A 76 -2.37 5.42 -39.15
N LYS A 77 -1.98 4.83 -40.29
CA LYS A 77 -0.95 3.76 -40.33
C LYS A 77 0.39 4.25 -39.78
N SER A 78 0.85 5.41 -40.22
CA SER A 78 2.11 6.03 -39.76
C SER A 78 2.09 6.28 -38.25
N LEU A 79 1.02 6.85 -37.72
CA LEU A 79 0.87 7.11 -36.29
C LEU A 79 0.77 5.81 -35.47
N ILE A 80 0.09 4.78 -35.97
CA ILE A 80 0.06 3.46 -35.32
C ILE A 80 1.47 2.87 -35.28
N GLY A 81 2.23 2.95 -36.38
CA GLY A 81 3.63 2.53 -36.43
C GLY A 81 4.49 3.20 -35.35
N ARG A 82 4.40 4.53 -35.24
CA ARG A 82 5.11 5.32 -34.21
C ARG A 82 4.60 5.07 -32.79
N LEU A 83 3.33 4.69 -32.64
CA LEU A 83 2.72 4.38 -31.36
C LEU A 83 3.24 3.05 -30.79
N VAL A 84 3.48 2.07 -31.66
CA VAL A 84 3.95 0.73 -31.27
C VAL A 84 5.47 0.61 -31.29
N ASP A 85 6.18 1.54 -31.91
CA ASP A 85 7.63 1.60 -31.89
C ASP A 85 8.11 2.26 -30.59
N PHE A 86 8.61 1.45 -29.66
CA PHE A 86 9.25 1.90 -28.42
C PHE A 86 10.78 1.88 -28.52
N SER A 87 11.36 1.71 -29.71
CA SER A 87 12.80 1.49 -29.87
C SER A 87 13.60 2.70 -29.40
N GLN A 88 13.18 3.92 -29.74
CA GLN A 88 13.82 5.13 -29.24
C GLN A 88 13.64 5.30 -27.74
N GLU A 89 12.44 5.09 -27.19
CA GLU A 89 12.22 5.21 -25.75
C GLU A 89 12.99 4.15 -24.96
N PHE A 90 13.17 2.95 -25.54
CA PHE A 90 14.00 1.90 -24.99
C PHE A 90 15.48 2.27 -25.09
N HIS A 91 15.98 2.80 -26.21
CA HIS A 91 17.37 3.28 -26.33
C HIS A 91 17.66 4.45 -25.39
N VAL A 92 16.73 5.40 -25.24
CA VAL A 92 16.85 6.50 -24.27
C VAL A 92 16.82 5.94 -22.86
N TRP A 93 15.91 5.02 -22.53
CA TRP A 93 15.86 4.38 -21.21
C TRP A 93 17.14 3.57 -20.90
N VAL A 94 17.63 2.79 -21.85
CA VAL A 94 18.88 2.02 -21.73
C VAL A 94 20.08 2.96 -21.61
N SER A 95 20.15 4.03 -22.41
CA SER A 95 21.26 4.99 -22.37
C SER A 95 21.23 5.87 -21.12
N ASP A 96 20.05 6.24 -20.61
CA ASP A 96 19.91 6.94 -19.32
C ASP A 96 20.33 6.01 -18.17
N ARG A 97 19.97 4.73 -18.24
CA ARG A 97 20.44 3.71 -17.29
C ARG A 97 21.95 3.48 -17.40
N LEU A 98 22.52 3.41 -18.60
CA LEU A 98 23.95 3.26 -18.84
C LEU A 98 24.73 4.50 -18.41
N LYS A 99 24.23 5.72 -18.68
CA LYS A 99 24.82 6.97 -18.20
C LYS A 99 24.77 7.07 -16.68
N GLN A 100 23.67 6.64 -16.05
CA GLN A 100 23.57 6.52 -14.58
C GLN A 100 24.58 5.49 -14.02
N LEU A 101 24.96 4.47 -14.79
CA LEU A 101 25.98 3.50 -14.41
C LEU A 101 27.41 3.98 -14.73
N GLN A 102 27.60 4.80 -15.77
CA GLN A 102 28.90 5.29 -16.27
C GLN A 102 29.34 6.63 -15.67
N GLN A 103 28.45 7.45 -15.10
CA GLN A 103 28.80 8.68 -14.35
C GLN A 103 29.48 8.40 -12.98
N LYS A 104 30.09 7.21 -12.82
CA LYS A 104 30.83 6.76 -11.65
C LYS A 104 32.36 6.97 -11.78
N THR A 105 32.83 7.87 -12.63
CA THR A 105 34.24 8.31 -12.68
C THR A 105 34.35 9.84 -12.77
N PRO A 106 35.07 10.51 -11.85
CA PRO A 106 35.25 11.96 -11.89
C PRO A 106 36.40 12.38 -12.84
N PRO A 107 36.27 13.50 -13.57
CA PRO A 107 37.40 14.12 -14.26
C PRO A 107 38.22 15.00 -13.29
N SER A 108 39.53 14.76 -13.26
CA SER A 108 40.52 15.61 -12.60
C SER A 108 40.71 16.92 -13.36
N SER A 109 40.66 18.04 -12.64
CA SER A 109 41.50 19.20 -12.92
C SER A 109 41.92 19.81 -11.60
N VAL A 110 43.23 19.88 -11.40
CA VAL A 110 43.91 20.34 -10.19
C VAL A 110 44.47 21.72 -10.50
N GLN A 111 44.18 22.72 -9.65
CA GLN A 111 45.20 23.68 -9.24
C GLN A 111 45.05 24.01 -7.74
N PRO A 112 46.16 24.24 -7.00
CA PRO A 112 46.17 24.26 -5.54
C PRO A 112 46.35 25.68 -4.96
N GLN A 113 45.64 25.99 -3.88
CA GLN A 113 46.05 27.04 -2.95
C GLN A 113 45.91 26.58 -1.48
N THR A 114 47.08 26.42 -0.87
CA THR A 114 47.51 26.83 0.48
C THR A 114 46.63 26.59 1.72
N VAL A 115 47.05 25.56 2.45
CA VAL A 115 47.07 25.31 3.91
C VAL A 115 46.64 26.42 4.89
N SER A 116 45.72 26.05 5.80
CA SER A 116 45.86 26.17 7.27
C SER A 116 44.70 25.47 8.03
N PRO A 117 44.87 25.09 9.32
CA PRO A 117 44.55 23.74 9.79
C PRO A 117 43.21 23.55 10.51
N ALA A 118 42.62 22.38 10.22
CA ALA A 118 41.86 21.45 11.06
C ALA A 118 41.00 21.99 12.23
N GLN A 119 39.68 21.76 12.12
CA GLN A 119 38.92 21.05 13.16
C GLN A 119 37.65 20.37 12.62
N SER A 120 37.65 19.03 12.73
CA SER A 120 36.57 18.03 12.62
C SER A 120 35.94 17.74 11.24
N LEU A 121 36.62 16.87 10.49
CA LEU A 121 36.02 16.08 9.41
C LEU A 121 35.13 14.99 10.02
N LYS A 122 33.81 15.05 9.78
CA LYS A 122 32.99 13.83 9.65
C LYS A 122 32.88 13.51 8.16
N PRO A 123 33.13 12.27 7.72
CA PRO A 123 33.10 11.93 6.31
C PRO A 123 31.67 12.09 5.77
N GLU A 124 31.50 12.90 4.71
CA GLU A 124 30.25 12.98 3.95
C GLU A 124 29.99 11.65 3.23
N ALA A 125 29.42 10.68 3.95
CA ALA A 125 28.74 9.57 3.32
C ALA A 125 27.48 10.13 2.65
N LYS A 126 27.51 10.30 1.32
CA LYS A 126 26.31 10.60 0.52
C LYS A 126 25.37 9.41 0.59
N THR A 127 24.57 9.36 1.64
CA THR A 127 23.57 8.31 1.87
C THR A 127 22.59 8.22 0.67
N PRO A 128 22.03 7.03 0.38
CA PRO A 128 21.05 6.88 -0.69
C PRO A 128 19.79 7.70 -0.44
N LYS A 129 19.04 7.99 -1.51
CA LYS A 129 17.74 8.67 -1.43
C LYS A 129 16.70 7.83 -0.69
N LEU A 130 15.77 8.51 0.00
CA LEU A 130 14.69 7.89 0.74
C LEU A 130 13.84 6.91 -0.10
N SER A 131 13.50 7.28 -1.33
CA SER A 131 12.74 6.42 -2.27
C SER A 131 13.46 5.11 -2.59
N LYS A 132 14.79 5.17 -2.76
CA LYS A 132 15.63 4.01 -3.03
C LYS A 132 15.73 3.10 -1.79
N VAL A 133 15.98 3.67 -0.61
CA VAL A 133 16.03 2.84 0.61
C VAL A 133 14.68 2.21 0.91
N TRP A 134 13.57 2.88 0.58
CA TRP A 134 12.24 2.30 0.71
C TRP A 134 12.02 1.08 -0.19
N SER A 135 12.48 1.10 -1.44
CA SER A 135 12.35 -0.07 -2.31
C SER A 135 13.10 -1.28 -1.77
N ASP A 136 14.30 -1.04 -1.23
CA ASP A 136 15.16 -2.08 -0.68
C ASP A 136 14.57 -2.63 0.64
N PHE A 137 14.01 -1.75 1.46
CA PHE A 137 13.27 -2.10 2.67
C PHE A 137 12.01 -2.94 2.37
N VAL A 138 11.23 -2.59 1.34
CA VAL A 138 10.04 -3.35 0.95
C VAL A 138 10.41 -4.75 0.48
N ALA A 139 11.50 -4.88 -0.28
CA ALA A 139 12.02 -6.17 -0.73
C ALA A 139 12.49 -7.03 0.45
N TRP A 140 13.26 -6.45 1.37
CA TRP A 140 13.73 -7.13 2.59
C TRP A 140 12.58 -7.55 3.50
N LYS A 141 11.63 -6.63 3.76
CA LYS A 141 10.54 -6.86 4.71
C LYS A 141 9.52 -7.89 4.22
N SER A 142 9.40 -8.06 2.90
CA SER A 142 8.57 -9.06 2.24
C SER A 142 7.14 -9.15 2.79
N TRP A 143 6.45 -8.01 2.84
CA TRP A 143 5.07 -7.95 3.32
C TRP A 143 4.09 -8.66 2.39
N PRO A 144 3.01 -9.27 2.92
CA PRO A 144 1.87 -9.69 2.11
C PRO A 144 1.30 -8.52 1.30
N GLU A 145 0.78 -8.81 0.10
CA GLU A 145 0.31 -7.81 -0.87
C GLU A 145 -0.53 -6.68 -0.24
N LYS A 146 -1.53 -7.05 0.57
CA LYS A 146 -2.43 -6.10 1.23
C LYS A 146 -1.69 -5.13 2.15
N SER A 147 -0.74 -5.65 2.94
CA SER A 147 0.07 -4.84 3.86
C SER A 147 1.05 -3.97 3.10
N ARG A 148 1.66 -4.50 2.02
CA ARG A 148 2.57 -3.76 1.15
C ARG A 148 1.87 -2.56 0.51
N ILE A 149 0.70 -2.76 -0.10
CA ILE A 149 -0.10 -1.67 -0.70
C ILE A 149 -0.47 -0.62 0.35
N ASN A 150 -0.88 -1.05 1.54
CA ASN A 150 -1.24 -0.12 2.61
C ASN A 150 -0.01 0.71 3.06
N ASN A 151 1.12 0.06 3.30
CA ASN A 151 2.33 0.72 3.77
C ASN A 151 2.95 1.61 2.69
N GLN A 152 2.82 1.25 1.41
CA GLN A 152 3.21 2.11 0.29
C GLN A 152 2.44 3.44 0.35
N ARG A 153 1.12 3.41 0.56
CA ARG A 153 0.32 4.65 0.67
C ARG A 153 0.73 5.52 1.86
N LEU A 154 1.12 4.90 2.98
CA LEU A 154 1.64 5.64 4.14
C LEU A 154 3.00 6.27 3.80
N PHE A 155 3.87 5.52 3.10
CA PHE A 155 5.16 6.02 2.64
C PHE A 155 5.03 7.13 1.59
N ASP A 156 4.10 7.05 0.66
CA ASP A 156 3.88 8.08 -0.36
C ASP A 156 3.53 9.43 0.29
N ASN A 157 2.72 9.42 1.35
CA ASN A 157 2.44 10.64 2.13
C ASN A 157 3.72 11.17 2.82
N LEU A 158 4.54 10.28 3.39
CA LEU A 158 5.81 10.66 4.02
C LEU A 158 6.78 11.25 3.00
N LEU A 159 6.94 10.59 1.85
CA LEU A 159 7.80 11.03 0.76
C LEU A 159 7.36 12.41 0.23
N PHE A 160 6.05 12.64 0.12
CA PHE A 160 5.52 13.93 -0.29
C PHE A 160 5.90 15.07 0.67
N PHE A 161 5.72 14.89 1.98
CA PHE A 161 5.99 15.95 2.96
C PHE A 161 7.46 16.10 3.34
N ILE A 162 8.24 15.03 3.31
CA ILE A 162 9.68 15.06 3.62
C ILE A 162 10.49 15.46 2.38
N GLY A 163 10.04 15.03 1.20
CA GLY A 163 10.79 15.05 -0.05
C GLY A 163 11.72 13.85 -0.20
N ASP A 164 12.16 13.59 -1.44
CA ASP A 164 13.08 12.50 -1.75
C ASP A 164 14.55 12.91 -1.55
N LYS A 165 14.90 13.12 -0.28
CA LYS A 165 16.24 13.54 0.15
C LYS A 165 17.13 12.33 0.51
N PRO A 166 18.46 12.48 0.53
CA PRO A 166 19.36 11.52 1.15
C PRO A 166 18.95 11.21 2.59
N VAL A 167 18.96 9.94 2.99
CA VAL A 167 18.41 9.54 4.30
C VAL A 167 19.20 10.07 5.49
N GLY A 168 20.49 10.38 5.30
CA GLY A 168 21.35 11.03 6.30
C GLY A 168 20.99 12.49 6.58
N GLU A 169 20.28 13.17 5.67
CA GLU A 169 19.78 14.54 5.88
C GLU A 169 18.40 14.57 6.57
N ILE A 170 17.77 13.41 6.76
CA ILE A 170 16.44 13.34 7.36
C ILE A 170 16.55 13.44 8.87
N THR A 171 16.16 14.60 9.41
CA THR A 171 16.16 14.86 10.85
C THR A 171 14.82 14.50 11.50
N LYS A 172 14.82 14.42 12.84
CA LYS A 172 13.59 14.29 13.64
C LYS A 172 12.58 15.41 13.34
N GLN A 173 13.05 16.63 13.05
CA GLN A 173 12.18 17.77 12.75
C GLN A 173 11.45 17.59 11.42
N HIS A 174 12.11 17.04 10.39
CA HIS A 174 11.44 16.68 9.13
C HIS A 174 10.30 15.69 9.37
N LEU A 175 10.55 14.63 10.15
CA LEU A 175 9.53 13.63 10.47
C LEU A 175 8.37 14.24 11.28
N ARG A 176 8.66 15.07 12.29
CA ARG A 176 7.64 15.75 13.09
C ARG A 176 6.77 16.66 12.22
N SER A 177 7.39 17.47 11.36
CA SER A 177 6.67 18.37 10.44
C SER A 177 5.78 17.58 9.47
N ALA A 178 6.31 16.48 8.92
CA ALA A 178 5.55 15.60 8.03
C ALA A 178 4.33 14.97 8.74
N LEU A 179 4.50 14.42 9.94
CA LEU A 179 3.39 13.83 10.71
C LEU A 179 2.33 14.87 11.08
N ASN A 180 2.75 16.09 11.47
CA ASN A 180 1.83 17.19 11.75
C ASN A 180 1.05 17.64 10.49
N SER A 181 1.68 17.58 9.33
CA SER A 181 1.03 17.87 8.04
C SER A 181 0.06 16.77 7.64
N ILE A 182 0.44 15.50 7.85
CA ILE A 182 -0.42 14.33 7.62
C ILE A 182 -1.67 14.38 8.53
N ALA A 183 -1.54 14.79 9.79
CA ALA A 183 -2.67 14.95 10.71
C ALA A 183 -3.72 15.96 10.21
N LYS A 184 -3.33 16.91 9.35
CA LYS A 184 -4.22 17.91 8.74
C LYS A 184 -4.90 17.41 7.46
N LEU A 185 -4.47 16.28 6.92
CA LEU A 185 -5.07 15.72 5.71
C LEU A 185 -6.50 15.26 5.95
N PRO A 186 -7.37 15.34 4.93
CA PRO A 186 -8.72 14.83 5.02
C PRO A 186 -8.77 13.32 4.85
N GLN A 187 -9.87 12.72 5.30
CA GLN A 187 -10.24 11.36 4.93
C GLN A 187 -10.56 11.31 3.43
N ARG A 188 -9.68 10.65 2.66
CA ARG A 188 -9.73 10.60 1.18
C ARG A 188 -10.97 9.93 0.59
N ASN A 189 -11.75 9.20 1.38
CA ASN A 189 -13.00 8.58 0.96
C ASN A 189 -14.19 9.55 0.95
N LEU A 190 -14.08 10.73 1.59
CA LEU A 190 -15.16 11.72 1.63
C LEU A 190 -15.28 12.46 0.29
N LYS A 191 -16.53 12.73 -0.14
CA LYS A 191 -16.86 13.29 -1.46
C LYS A 191 -16.01 14.53 -1.87
N PRO A 192 -15.75 15.53 -1.00
CA PRO A 192 -14.99 16.73 -1.41
C PRO A 192 -13.52 16.47 -1.76
N TYR A 193 -12.94 15.39 -1.24
CA TYR A 193 -11.51 15.07 -1.36
C TYR A 193 -11.25 13.83 -2.20
N ARG A 194 -12.31 13.11 -2.58
CA ARG A 194 -12.23 11.88 -3.36
C ARG A 194 -11.63 12.19 -4.74
N ASN A 195 -10.67 11.37 -5.17
CA ASN A 195 -9.96 11.47 -6.45
C ASN A 195 -9.14 12.75 -6.67
N LYS A 196 -8.99 13.63 -5.66
CA LYS A 196 -8.10 14.78 -5.77
C LYS A 196 -6.64 14.38 -5.51
N PRO A 197 -5.68 14.92 -6.27
CA PRO A 197 -4.25 14.72 -6.01
C PRO A 197 -3.83 15.37 -4.68
N LEU A 198 -2.74 14.89 -4.07
CA LEU A 198 -2.32 15.35 -2.74
C LEU A 198 -1.95 16.84 -2.75
N GLU A 199 -1.36 17.30 -3.86
CA GLU A 199 -0.94 18.67 -4.14
C GLU A 199 -2.11 19.65 -4.09
N GLU A 200 -3.29 19.23 -4.54
CA GLU A 200 -4.51 20.03 -4.49
C GLU A 200 -5.10 20.01 -3.08
N ILE A 201 -5.14 18.82 -2.45
CA ILE A 201 -5.69 18.62 -1.11
C ILE A 201 -4.97 19.49 -0.07
N VAL A 202 -3.65 19.60 -0.14
CA VAL A 202 -2.85 20.37 0.83
C VAL A 202 -3.15 21.87 0.76
N LYS A 203 -3.65 22.37 -0.37
CA LYS A 203 -4.08 23.77 -0.53
C LYS A 203 -5.49 24.03 0.03
N MET A 204 -6.26 22.99 0.33
CA MET A 204 -7.62 23.12 0.85
C MET A 204 -7.63 23.34 2.36
N LYS A 205 -8.55 24.18 2.86
CA LYS A 205 -8.82 24.27 4.30
C LYS A 205 -9.68 23.09 4.73
N VAL A 206 -9.11 22.14 5.48
CA VAL A 206 -9.79 20.93 5.97
C VAL A 206 -10.28 21.11 7.42
N PRO A 207 -11.61 21.11 7.65
CA PRO A 207 -12.21 21.12 8.99
C PRO A 207 -11.77 19.91 9.84
N PRO A 208 -11.60 20.05 11.18
CA PRO A 208 -11.17 18.96 12.06
C PRO A 208 -11.97 17.65 11.91
N ARG A 209 -13.30 17.74 11.80
CA ARG A 209 -14.20 16.58 11.61
C ARG A 209 -13.95 15.73 10.35
N TYR A 210 -13.26 16.30 9.36
CA TYR A 210 -12.93 15.60 8.11
C TYR A 210 -11.48 15.13 8.07
N ARG A 211 -10.68 15.43 9.09
CA ARG A 211 -9.28 15.02 9.14
C ARG A 211 -9.13 13.53 9.40
N VAL A 212 -7.97 13.02 9.03
CA VAL A 212 -7.55 11.67 9.39
C VAL A 212 -7.46 11.53 10.91
N SER A 213 -7.66 10.32 11.41
CA SER A 213 -7.57 10.04 12.84
C SER A 213 -6.14 9.96 13.34
N ASP A 214 -5.95 10.22 14.62
CA ASP A 214 -4.67 10.02 15.33
C ASP A 214 -4.08 8.63 15.13
N LYS A 215 -4.95 7.61 15.10
CA LYS A 215 -4.57 6.23 14.77
C LYS A 215 -3.90 6.14 13.41
N TYR A 216 -4.42 6.82 12.39
CA TYR A 216 -3.83 6.83 11.05
C TYR A 216 -2.46 7.51 11.05
N VAL A 217 -2.29 8.63 11.74
CA VAL A 217 -0.99 9.31 11.88
C VAL A 217 0.02 8.41 12.61
N ARG A 218 -0.42 7.71 13.66
CA ARG A 218 0.41 6.74 14.39
C ARG A 218 0.90 5.59 13.51
N GLU A 219 0.11 5.13 12.55
CA GLU A 219 0.58 4.11 11.59
C GLU A 219 1.71 4.62 10.70
N HIS A 220 1.75 5.92 10.34
CA HIS A 220 2.89 6.49 9.62
C HIS A 220 4.15 6.47 10.49
N LEU A 221 4.04 6.85 11.77
CA LEU A 221 5.16 6.78 12.70
C LEU A 221 5.70 5.35 12.84
N LYS A 222 4.82 4.33 12.90
CA LYS A 222 5.25 2.92 12.92
C LYS A 222 6.00 2.52 11.66
N VAL A 223 5.57 2.98 10.48
CA VAL A 223 6.30 2.76 9.22
C VAL A 223 7.66 3.44 9.27
N CYS A 224 7.75 4.70 9.73
CA CYS A 224 9.02 5.38 9.93
C CYS A 224 9.94 4.62 10.89
N GLN A 225 9.44 4.15 12.03
CA GLN A 225 10.24 3.39 13.00
C GLN A 225 10.73 2.06 12.41
N SER A 226 9.88 1.37 11.65
CA SER A 226 10.29 0.13 10.97
C SER A 226 11.33 0.39 9.88
N LEU A 227 11.28 1.53 9.19
CA LEU A 227 12.22 1.90 8.15
C LEU A 227 13.54 2.42 8.75
N PHE A 228 13.48 3.45 9.58
CA PHE A 228 14.66 4.14 10.10
C PHE A 228 15.31 3.43 11.28
N SER A 229 14.54 2.88 12.23
CA SER A 229 15.13 2.21 13.40
C SER A 229 15.45 0.75 13.11
N ARG A 230 14.47 0.00 12.60
CA ARG A 230 14.66 -1.45 12.41
C ARG A 230 15.49 -1.78 11.18
N TYR A 231 15.28 -1.12 10.05
CA TYR A 231 16.02 -1.46 8.84
C TYR A 231 17.32 -0.66 8.74
N MET A 232 17.26 0.66 8.62
CA MET A 232 18.45 1.49 8.37
C MET A 232 19.50 1.45 9.48
N VAL A 233 19.10 1.40 10.76
CA VAL A 233 20.05 1.37 11.88
C VAL A 233 20.41 -0.08 12.23
N GLN A 234 19.44 -0.95 12.50
CA GLN A 234 19.71 -2.28 13.07
C GLN A 234 20.06 -3.37 12.05
N GLU A 235 19.66 -3.24 10.79
CA GLU A 235 19.81 -4.32 9.81
C GLU A 235 20.92 -4.07 8.80
N ILE A 236 21.10 -2.81 8.36
CA ILE A 236 22.06 -2.46 7.31
C ILE A 236 23.10 -1.43 7.76
N ASP A 237 23.09 -1.03 9.04
CA ASP A 237 24.04 -0.09 9.65
C ASP A 237 24.27 1.21 8.83
N LEU A 238 23.24 1.66 8.11
CA LEU A 238 23.29 2.82 7.23
C LEU A 238 23.27 4.13 7.99
N LEU A 239 22.64 4.14 9.18
CA LEU A 239 22.57 5.29 10.07
C LEU A 239 23.03 4.89 11.46
N GLU A 240 23.83 5.74 12.12
CA GLU A 240 24.21 5.53 13.52
C GLU A 240 23.03 5.69 14.48
N LYS A 241 22.15 6.66 14.21
CA LYS A 241 20.98 6.98 15.05
C LYS A 241 19.74 7.22 14.22
N SER A 242 18.62 6.68 14.69
CA SER A 242 17.34 6.85 14.01
C SER A 242 16.75 8.25 14.25
N PRO A 243 16.31 8.99 13.20
CA PRO A 243 15.59 10.25 13.36
C PRO A 243 14.22 10.10 14.05
N THR A 244 13.73 8.87 14.20
CA THR A 244 12.48 8.57 14.94
C THR A 244 12.70 8.40 16.45
N ALA A 245 13.95 8.30 16.92
CA ALA A 245 14.28 8.01 18.31
C ALA A 245 13.70 9.10 19.24
N GLY A 246 12.80 8.72 20.17
CA GLY A 246 12.14 9.68 21.07
C GLY A 246 11.06 10.55 20.42
N LEU A 247 10.60 10.22 19.21
CA LEU A 247 9.42 10.86 18.62
C LEU A 247 8.15 10.20 19.18
N ARG A 248 7.33 10.98 19.89
CA ARG A 248 6.04 10.54 20.44
C ARG A 248 4.92 11.39 19.85
N LEU A 249 3.80 10.75 19.54
CA LEU A 249 2.55 11.41 19.17
C LEU A 249 1.61 11.30 20.35
N GLU A 250 1.16 12.44 20.85
CA GLU A 250 0.03 12.51 21.78
C GLU A 250 -1.23 12.14 21.00
N THR A 251 -2.04 11.25 21.55
CA THR A 251 -3.31 10.86 20.93
C THR A 251 -4.35 10.65 22.00
N GLU A 252 -5.57 11.07 21.71
CA GLU A 252 -6.69 10.72 22.56
C GLU A 252 -7.12 9.27 22.29
N ASP A 253 -7.26 8.48 23.35
CA ASP A 253 -7.66 7.08 23.23
C ASP A 253 -9.17 6.99 22.99
N SER A 254 -9.56 6.91 21.72
CA SER A 254 -10.96 6.67 21.32
C SER A 254 -11.30 5.18 21.47
N ARG A 255 -11.33 4.66 22.70
CA ARG A 255 -11.90 3.33 22.95
C ARG A 255 -13.39 3.37 22.63
N PHE A 256 -13.86 2.40 21.84
CA PHE A 256 -15.29 2.18 21.69
C PHE A 256 -15.87 1.85 23.07
N GLY A 257 -17.05 2.39 23.38
CA GLY A 257 -17.74 2.09 24.64
C GLY A 257 -18.00 0.59 24.79
N SER A 258 -17.89 0.09 26.02
CA SER A 258 -18.38 -1.23 26.38
C SER A 258 -19.90 -1.20 26.52
N LEU A 259 -20.57 -2.28 26.13
CA LEU A 259 -22.00 -2.43 26.40
C LEU A 259 -22.20 -2.73 27.90
N THR A 260 -23.23 -2.14 28.48
CA THR A 260 -23.69 -2.52 29.83
C THR A 260 -24.39 -3.88 29.78
N ASP A 261 -24.52 -4.55 30.92
CA ASP A 261 -25.24 -5.83 31.00
C ASP A 261 -26.68 -5.73 30.49
N GLU A 262 -27.35 -4.60 30.74
CA GLU A 262 -28.69 -4.34 30.24
C GLU A 262 -28.72 -4.26 28.71
N GLN A 263 -27.77 -3.54 28.11
CA GLN A 263 -27.64 -3.47 26.65
C GLN A 263 -27.33 -4.84 26.04
N VAL A 264 -26.50 -5.66 26.69
CA VAL A 264 -26.23 -7.03 26.27
C VAL A 264 -27.49 -7.90 26.32
N ARG A 265 -28.30 -7.79 27.38
CA ARG A 265 -29.57 -8.53 27.51
C ARG A 265 -30.56 -8.13 26.41
N LEU A 266 -30.71 -6.83 26.13
CA LEU A 266 -31.58 -6.31 25.05
C LEU A 266 -31.12 -6.80 23.66
N LEU A 267 -29.81 -6.86 23.45
CA LEU A 267 -29.20 -7.34 22.22
C LEU A 267 -29.46 -8.84 22.03
N LEU A 268 -29.32 -9.64 23.09
CA LEU A 268 -29.62 -11.08 23.07
C LEU A 268 -31.11 -11.34 22.82
N ASP A 269 -32.01 -10.62 23.50
CA ASP A 269 -33.45 -10.75 23.28
C ASP A 269 -33.83 -10.44 21.83
N SER A 270 -33.31 -9.32 21.31
CA SER A 270 -33.53 -8.94 19.91
C SER A 270 -32.92 -9.93 18.92
N GLY A 271 -31.81 -10.57 19.30
CA GLY A 271 -31.14 -11.61 18.53
C GLY A 271 -31.99 -12.86 18.33
N LYS A 272 -32.86 -13.22 19.29
CA LYS A 272 -33.75 -14.39 19.19
C LYS A 272 -34.73 -14.31 18.02
N ARG A 273 -35.07 -13.10 17.58
CA ARG A 273 -35.93 -12.85 16.40
C ARG A 273 -35.19 -12.99 15.07
N LYS A 274 -33.89 -13.25 15.08
CA LYS A 274 -33.06 -13.45 13.87
C LYS A 274 -32.92 -14.94 13.55
N GLN A 275 -32.32 -15.22 12.39
CA GLN A 275 -32.02 -16.59 11.97
C GLN A 275 -31.09 -17.27 12.99
N GLN A 276 -31.25 -18.58 13.18
CA GLN A 276 -30.57 -19.36 14.21
C GLN A 276 -29.04 -19.21 14.17
N TRP A 277 -28.43 -19.26 12.98
CA TRP A 277 -26.99 -19.08 12.83
C TRP A 277 -26.50 -17.71 13.32
N PHE A 278 -27.31 -16.65 13.13
CA PHE A 278 -26.94 -15.30 13.55
C PHE A 278 -27.01 -15.18 15.07
N TYR A 279 -28.06 -15.74 15.67
CA TYR A 279 -28.21 -15.82 17.12
C TYR A 279 -27.05 -16.59 17.76
N LEU A 280 -26.66 -17.73 17.18
CA LEU A 280 -25.49 -18.50 17.62
C LEU A 280 -24.17 -17.71 17.53
N VAL A 281 -23.93 -17.00 16.42
CA VAL A 281 -22.75 -16.13 16.27
C VAL A 281 -22.73 -15.04 17.34
N LEU A 282 -23.90 -14.45 17.64
CA LEU A 282 -24.01 -13.43 18.66
C LEU A 282 -23.73 -13.98 20.07
N MET A 283 -24.32 -15.14 20.40
CA MET A 283 -24.08 -15.85 21.64
C MET A 283 -22.59 -16.19 21.79
N LEU A 284 -21.96 -16.74 20.75
CA LEU A 284 -20.53 -17.03 20.75
C LEU A 284 -19.69 -15.78 21.03
N ALA A 285 -20.01 -14.64 20.41
CA ALA A 285 -19.28 -13.40 20.63
C ALA A 285 -19.33 -12.91 22.09
N ILE A 286 -20.49 -13.04 22.73
CA ILE A 286 -20.69 -12.60 24.12
C ILE A 286 -20.05 -13.57 25.11
N TYR A 287 -20.28 -14.88 24.95
CA TYR A 287 -19.88 -15.89 25.94
C TYR A 287 -18.42 -16.32 25.85
N THR A 288 -17.77 -16.17 24.70
CA THR A 288 -16.39 -16.66 24.50
C THR A 288 -15.33 -15.57 24.44
N GLY A 289 -15.75 -14.31 24.21
CA GLY A 289 -14.83 -13.21 23.88
C GLY A 289 -13.99 -13.45 22.63
N ALA A 290 -14.36 -14.44 21.79
CA ALA A 290 -13.64 -14.76 20.58
C ALA A 290 -13.77 -13.62 19.55
N ARG A 291 -12.70 -13.39 18.79
CA ARG A 291 -12.74 -12.38 17.73
C ARG A 291 -13.74 -12.81 16.68
N ARG A 292 -14.40 -11.85 16.03
CA ARG A 292 -15.34 -12.14 14.92
C ARG A 292 -14.75 -13.07 13.85
N SER A 293 -13.47 -12.94 13.53
CA SER A 293 -12.78 -13.82 12.58
C SER A 293 -12.51 -15.22 13.12
N GLU A 294 -12.37 -15.40 14.44
CA GLU A 294 -12.22 -16.71 15.08
C GLU A 294 -13.57 -17.46 15.02
N ILE A 295 -14.67 -16.77 15.38
CA ILE A 295 -16.03 -17.31 15.30
C ILE A 295 -16.39 -17.70 13.86
N ALA A 296 -16.12 -16.83 12.89
CA ALA A 296 -16.43 -17.08 11.48
C ALA A 296 -15.62 -18.24 10.85
N ASN A 297 -14.53 -18.67 11.47
CA ASN A 297 -13.71 -19.78 10.99
C ASN A 297 -13.92 -21.08 11.79
N LEU A 298 -14.84 -21.08 12.76
CA LEU A 298 -15.15 -22.23 13.58
C LEU A 298 -15.78 -23.34 12.73
N ARG A 299 -15.37 -24.59 12.96
CA ARG A 299 -15.95 -25.78 12.32
C ARG A 299 -16.59 -26.69 13.37
N SER A 300 -17.45 -27.59 12.92
CA SER A 300 -18.04 -28.66 13.74
C SER A 300 -17.01 -29.37 14.62
N GLY A 301 -15.94 -29.89 14.00
CA GLY A 301 -14.86 -30.60 14.71
C GLY A 301 -13.98 -29.76 15.65
N ASP A 302 -14.23 -28.45 15.76
CA ASP A 302 -13.60 -27.58 16.75
C ASP A 302 -14.38 -27.53 18.08
N VAL A 303 -15.63 -27.99 18.11
CA VAL A 303 -16.38 -28.22 19.36
C VAL A 303 -16.09 -29.63 19.82
N ARG A 304 -15.59 -29.78 21.05
CA ARG A 304 -15.11 -31.05 21.60
C ARG A 304 -15.58 -31.26 23.02
N VAL A 305 -15.54 -32.50 23.47
CA VAL A 305 -15.84 -32.89 24.85
C VAL A 305 -14.53 -33.25 25.55
N CYS A 306 -14.33 -32.70 26.75
CA CYS A 306 -13.20 -33.06 27.59
C CYS A 306 -13.47 -34.44 28.23
N PRO A 307 -12.63 -35.47 28.00
CA PRO A 307 -12.86 -36.82 28.55
C PRO A 307 -12.93 -36.84 30.08
N ASP A 308 -12.11 -36.02 30.74
CA ASP A 308 -11.99 -36.02 32.20
C ASP A 308 -13.19 -35.36 32.91
N THR A 309 -13.79 -34.35 32.28
CA THR A 309 -14.83 -33.52 32.92
C THR A 309 -16.20 -33.62 32.27
N GLY A 310 -16.30 -34.25 31.09
CA GLY A 310 -17.52 -34.27 30.26
C GLY A 310 -17.94 -32.91 29.72
N ARG A 311 -17.14 -31.85 29.90
CA ARG A 311 -17.51 -30.49 29.49
C ARG A 311 -17.17 -30.22 28.04
N TYR A 312 -18.08 -29.54 27.34
CA TYR A 312 -17.83 -29.03 25.99
C TYR A 312 -16.83 -27.87 26.02
N TYR A 313 -15.96 -27.81 25.02
CA TYR A 313 -15.03 -26.72 24.79
C TYR A 313 -14.82 -26.47 23.29
N ILE A 314 -14.49 -25.22 22.95
CA ILE A 314 -14.17 -24.77 21.60
C ILE A 314 -12.66 -24.66 21.44
N VAL A 315 -12.13 -25.21 20.36
CA VAL A 315 -10.70 -25.09 20.00
C VAL A 315 -10.51 -24.02 18.94
N ILE A 316 -9.84 -22.92 19.30
CA ILE A 316 -9.40 -21.92 18.32
C ILE A 316 -8.08 -22.39 17.74
N GLN A 317 -8.09 -22.97 16.54
CA GLN A 317 -6.90 -23.58 15.91
C GLN A 317 -5.91 -22.55 15.34
N LYS A 318 -6.42 -21.39 14.93
CA LYS A 318 -5.67 -20.38 14.19
C LYS A 318 -5.95 -18.99 14.73
N GLY A 319 -4.89 -18.20 14.80
CA GLY A 319 -4.98 -16.76 14.98
C GLY A 319 -3.64 -16.11 14.68
N LYS A 320 -3.58 -14.79 14.85
CA LYS A 320 -2.41 -13.99 14.44
C LYS A 320 -1.13 -14.32 15.23
N THR A 321 -1.26 -14.86 16.44
CA THR A 321 -0.14 -15.18 17.35
C THR A 321 -0.22 -16.63 17.82
N LYS A 322 0.89 -17.19 18.31
CA LYS A 322 0.90 -18.54 18.92
C LYS A 322 -0.09 -18.64 20.09
N ALA A 323 -0.18 -17.60 20.92
CA ALA A 323 -1.13 -17.48 22.02
C ALA A 323 -2.61 -17.38 21.58
N ALA A 324 -2.88 -17.23 20.27
CA ALA A 324 -4.27 -17.26 19.78
C ALA A 324 -4.85 -18.68 19.80
N ARG A 325 -3.99 -19.71 19.78
CA ARG A 325 -4.40 -21.10 19.97
C ARG A 325 -4.79 -21.32 21.42
N ARG A 326 -6.07 -21.58 21.65
CA ARG A 326 -6.62 -21.76 22.99
C ARG A 326 -7.87 -22.61 22.97
N GLN A 327 -8.17 -23.18 24.12
CA GLN A 327 -9.42 -23.88 24.39
C GLN A 327 -10.32 -22.95 25.21
N ILE A 328 -11.60 -22.87 24.85
CA ILE A 328 -12.58 -22.03 25.52
C ILE A 328 -13.70 -22.94 26.02
N PRO A 329 -13.94 -23.05 27.34
CA PRO A 329 -15.09 -23.80 27.85
C PRO A 329 -16.40 -23.28 27.28
N VAL A 330 -17.32 -24.18 26.93
CA VAL A 330 -18.65 -23.83 26.43
C VAL A 330 -19.58 -23.64 27.62
N HIS A 331 -20.17 -22.46 27.72
CA HIS A 331 -21.18 -22.16 28.73
C HIS A 331 -22.50 -22.89 28.42
N HIS A 332 -23.25 -23.29 29.45
CA HIS A 332 -24.49 -24.07 29.28
C HIS A 332 -25.55 -23.36 28.42
N GLU A 333 -25.62 -22.03 28.48
CA GLU A 333 -26.51 -21.23 27.62
C GLU A 333 -26.19 -21.35 26.13
N LEU A 334 -24.93 -21.62 25.75
CA LEU A 334 -24.58 -21.91 24.35
C LEU A 334 -25.08 -23.29 23.92
N VAL A 335 -25.05 -24.26 24.83
CA VAL A 335 -25.59 -25.62 24.59
C VAL A 335 -27.10 -25.53 24.38
N LYS A 336 -27.82 -24.84 25.27
CA LYS A 336 -29.28 -24.62 25.14
C LYS A 336 -29.65 -23.87 23.85
N ALA A 337 -28.77 -22.99 23.38
CA ALA A 337 -28.95 -22.28 22.12
C ALA A 337 -28.73 -23.16 20.88
N GLY A 338 -28.42 -24.45 21.02
CA GLY A 338 -28.22 -25.39 19.91
C GLY A 338 -26.82 -25.34 19.29
N LEU A 339 -25.80 -24.88 20.03
CA LEU A 339 -24.43 -24.89 19.53
C LEU A 339 -23.94 -26.32 19.25
N ILE A 340 -24.36 -27.27 20.07
CA ILE A 340 -23.95 -28.69 19.94
C ILE A 340 -24.69 -29.35 18.77
N ASP A 341 -25.97 -29.05 18.58
CA ASP A 341 -26.74 -29.60 17.46
C ASP A 341 -26.24 -29.11 16.09
N TRP A 342 -25.62 -27.93 16.07
CA TRP A 342 -24.94 -27.40 14.90
C TRP A 342 -23.59 -28.07 14.62
N ALA A 343 -22.87 -28.48 15.67
CA ALA A 343 -21.49 -28.97 15.60
C ALA A 343 -21.46 -30.48 15.35
#